data_AF-A0A5B0FJ01-F1
#
_entry.id   AF-A0A5B0FJ01-F1
#
_cell.length_a   1.000
_cell.length_b   1.000
_cell.length_c   1.000
_cell.angle_alpha   90.00
_cell.angle_beta   90.00
_cell.angle_gamma   90.00
#
_symmetry.space_group_name_H-M   'P 1'
#
loop_
_entity.id
_entity.type
_entity.pdbx_description
1 polymer ?
#
loop_
_entity_poly.entity_id
_entity_poly.type
_entity_poly.pdbx_seq_one_letter_code
_entity_poly.pdbx_strand_id
1 'polypeptide(L)'
;MKDNEKIIKELSTKSPRQRLGVIQRLLTYAKPPLVVALLLTLRKLQVPNGRRQVVNFMANSKNPFYLDSLVQELKFTQYDYVERDIVLAALIKIGAFDRFFGHRRPGINIQKKLFLINKLKGPKTLIQILENETIDFEELVKSVESDTSHWTK
;
A
#
# COMPACT_ATOMS: atom_id res chain seq x y z
N MET A 1 -11.11 -6.20 -19.99
CA MET A 1 -10.92 -5.10 -20.97
C MET A 1 -12.03 -4.06 -20.92
N LYS A 2 -13.31 -4.45 -21.03
CA LYS A 2 -14.46 -3.51 -21.06
C LYS A 2 -14.53 -2.53 -19.86
N ASP A 3 -14.21 -2.96 -18.65
CA ASP A 3 -14.28 -2.10 -17.47
C ASP A 3 -13.18 -1.03 -17.42
N ASN A 4 -11.95 -1.38 -17.80
CA ASN A 4 -10.83 -0.43 -17.83
C ASN A 4 -11.06 0.68 -18.86
N GLU A 5 -11.57 0.34 -20.04
CA GLU A 5 -11.90 1.31 -21.09
C GLU A 5 -13.01 2.26 -20.62
N LYS A 6 -14.02 1.74 -19.92
CA LYS A 6 -15.09 2.55 -19.32
C LYS A 6 -14.54 3.51 -18.27
N ILE A 7 -13.69 3.04 -17.35
CA ILE A 7 -13.04 3.86 -16.32
C ILE A 7 -12.17 4.95 -16.97
N ILE A 8 -11.33 4.60 -17.95
CA ILE A 8 -10.47 5.55 -18.66
C ILE A 8 -11.34 6.61 -19.35
N LYS A 9 -12.38 6.22 -20.07
CA LYS A 9 -13.29 7.16 -20.73
C LYS A 9 -13.97 8.09 -19.72
N GLU A 10 -14.42 7.56 -18.59
CA GLU A 10 -15.09 8.34 -17.55
C GLU A 10 -14.14 9.34 -16.85
N LEU A 11 -12.88 8.98 -16.64
CA LEU A 11 -11.88 9.88 -16.05
C LEU A 11 -11.31 10.90 -17.04
N SER A 12 -11.07 10.50 -18.29
CA SER A 12 -10.44 11.34 -19.32
C SER A 12 -11.35 12.47 -19.80
N THR A 13 -12.68 12.29 -19.73
CA THR A 13 -13.68 13.30 -20.14
C THR A 13 -13.95 14.36 -19.08
N LYS A 14 -13.29 14.29 -17.92
CA LYS A 14 -13.58 15.13 -16.75
C LYS A 14 -12.42 16.01 -16.36
N SER A 15 -12.73 17.17 -15.78
CA SER A 15 -11.73 18.07 -15.21
C SER A 15 -11.05 17.45 -13.98
N PRO A 16 -9.84 17.89 -13.59
CA PRO A 16 -9.13 17.32 -12.45
C PRO A 16 -9.96 17.26 -11.14
N ARG A 17 -10.76 18.30 -10.85
CA ARG A 17 -11.66 18.32 -9.68
C ARG A 17 -12.78 17.29 -9.77
N GLN A 18 -13.32 17.08 -10.97
CA GLN A 18 -14.40 16.12 -11.21
C GLN A 18 -13.90 14.66 -11.16
N ARG A 19 -12.63 14.40 -11.54
CA ARG A 19 -12.04 13.05 -11.53
C ARG A 19 -12.04 12.43 -10.13
N LEU A 20 -11.79 13.21 -9.08
CA LEU A 20 -11.87 12.72 -7.69
C LEU A 20 -13.30 12.31 -7.31
N GLY A 21 -14.30 13.11 -7.70
CA GLY A 21 -15.71 12.75 -7.49
C GLY A 21 -16.12 11.49 -8.25
N VAL A 22 -15.58 11.27 -9.46
CA VAL A 22 -15.76 10.02 -10.21
C VAL A 22 -15.16 8.83 -9.46
N ILE A 23 -13.90 8.95 -8.99
CA ILE A 23 -13.23 7.91 -8.21
C ILE A 23 -14.06 7.53 -6.99
N GLN A 24 -14.51 8.52 -6.21
CA GLN A 24 -15.31 8.26 -5.01
C GLN A 24 -16.60 7.50 -5.33
N ARG A 25 -17.32 7.90 -6.39
CA ARG A 25 -18.54 7.18 -6.83
C ARG A 25 -18.27 5.76 -7.29
N LEU A 26 -17.17 5.53 -8.01
CA LEU A 26 -16.75 4.19 -8.42
C LEU A 26 -16.49 3.33 -7.19
N LEU A 27 -15.80 3.86 -6.18
CA LEU A 27 -15.45 3.14 -4.96
C LEU A 27 -16.65 2.78 -4.08
N THR A 28 -17.72 3.58 -4.04
CA THR A 28 -18.88 3.34 -3.15
C THR A 28 -19.50 1.95 -3.29
N TYR A 29 -19.52 1.38 -4.51
CA TYR A 29 -20.11 0.07 -4.78
C TYR A 29 -19.19 -0.85 -5.58
N ALA A 30 -17.90 -0.54 -5.64
CA ALA A 30 -16.96 -1.32 -6.44
C ALA A 30 -16.74 -2.72 -5.86
N LYS A 31 -16.87 -3.72 -6.74
CA LYS A 31 -16.34 -5.06 -6.47
C LYS A 31 -14.80 -5.01 -6.48
N PRO A 32 -14.11 -5.90 -5.73
CA PRO A 32 -12.66 -5.85 -5.64
C PRO A 32 -11.88 -5.81 -6.96
N PRO A 33 -12.26 -6.57 -8.02
CA PRO A 33 -11.59 -6.48 -9.31
C PRO A 33 -11.65 -5.08 -9.94
N LEU A 34 -12.76 -4.35 -9.75
CA LEU A 34 -12.93 -3.00 -10.27
C LEU A 34 -12.02 -2.00 -9.55
N VAL A 35 -11.82 -2.17 -8.24
CA VAL A 35 -10.92 -1.32 -7.44
C VAL A 35 -9.47 -1.50 -7.88
N VAL A 36 -9.05 -2.74 -8.15
CA VAL A 36 -7.71 -3.05 -8.67
C VAL A 36 -7.53 -2.46 -10.07
N ALA A 37 -8.51 -2.64 -10.95
CA ALA A 37 -8.54 -2.04 -12.29
C ALA A 37 -8.39 -0.50 -12.25
N LEU A 38 -9.10 0.15 -11.32
CA LEU A 38 -9.01 1.59 -11.09
C LEU A 38 -7.61 2.00 -10.64
N LEU A 39 -6.99 1.30 -9.68
CA LEU A 39 -5.63 1.57 -9.23
C LEU A 39 -4.62 1.52 -10.39
N LEU A 40 -4.68 0.45 -11.21
CA LEU A 40 -3.80 0.28 -12.37
C LEU A 40 -4.00 1.38 -13.42
N THR A 41 -5.24 1.79 -13.64
CA THR A 41 -5.57 2.89 -14.56
C THR A 41 -4.97 4.21 -14.08
N LEU A 42 -5.01 4.48 -12.77
CA LEU A 42 -4.46 5.70 -12.17
C LEU A 42 -2.92 5.75 -12.16
N ARG A 43 -2.21 4.65 -12.47
CA ARG A 43 -0.76 4.70 -12.73
C ARG A 43 -0.44 5.43 -14.03
N LYS A 44 -1.37 5.42 -15.00
CA LYS A 44 -1.19 6.02 -16.33
C LYS A 44 -1.87 7.39 -16.44
N LEU A 45 -2.84 7.68 -15.56
CA LEU A 45 -3.58 8.92 -15.57
C LEU A 45 -3.13 9.82 -14.42
N GLN A 46 -2.76 11.06 -14.74
CA GLN A 46 -2.48 12.08 -13.74
C GLN A 46 -3.80 12.54 -13.09
N VAL A 47 -4.11 11.93 -11.94
CA VAL A 47 -5.21 12.35 -11.05
C VAL A 47 -4.63 12.58 -9.66
N PRO A 48 -4.40 13.84 -9.25
CA PRO A 48 -3.89 14.16 -7.92
C PRO A 48 -4.73 13.48 -6.84
N ASN A 49 -4.07 12.83 -5.87
CA ASN A 49 -4.70 12.07 -4.78
C ASN A 49 -5.57 10.86 -5.16
N GLY A 50 -5.78 10.58 -6.46
CA GLY A 50 -6.63 9.48 -6.91
C GLY A 50 -6.11 8.13 -6.44
N ARG A 51 -4.80 7.86 -6.62
CA ARG A 51 -4.18 6.60 -6.15
C ARG A 51 -4.30 6.44 -4.64
N ARG A 52 -4.00 7.49 -3.87
CA ARG A 52 -4.15 7.50 -2.41
C ARG A 52 -5.57 7.15 -1.95
N GLN A 53 -6.60 7.70 -2.60
CA GLN A 53 -7.99 7.36 -2.28
C GLN A 53 -8.27 5.88 -2.48
N VAL A 54 -7.82 5.31 -3.59
CA VAL A 54 -8.01 3.88 -3.89
C VAL A 54 -7.25 3.00 -2.89
N VAL A 55 -5.99 3.32 -2.59
CA VAL A 55 -5.17 2.60 -1.60
C VAL A 55 -5.80 2.66 -0.21
N ASN A 56 -6.27 3.83 0.22
CA ASN A 56 -6.98 3.99 1.50
C ASN A 56 -8.30 3.21 1.53
N PHE A 57 -9.03 3.14 0.41
CA PHE A 57 -10.23 2.32 0.30
C PHE A 57 -9.91 0.83 0.48
N MET A 58 -8.89 0.33 -0.22
CA MET A 58 -8.42 -1.06 -0.08
C MET A 58 -8.01 -1.38 1.38
N ALA A 59 -7.29 -0.45 2.01
CA ALA A 59 -6.87 -0.59 3.41
C ALA A 59 -8.07 -0.62 4.37
N ASN A 60 -9.06 0.25 4.16
CA ASN A 60 -10.25 0.37 5.01
C ASN A 60 -11.18 -0.83 4.90
N SER A 61 -11.22 -1.50 3.74
CA SER A 61 -12.07 -2.67 3.56
C SER A 61 -11.58 -3.90 4.32
N LYS A 62 -10.30 -3.92 4.75
CA LYS A 62 -9.63 -5.07 5.37
C LYS A 62 -9.78 -6.38 4.58
N ASN A 63 -9.91 -6.28 3.25
CA ASN A 63 -10.20 -7.42 2.39
C ASN A 63 -8.88 -8.00 1.86
N PRO A 64 -8.49 -9.23 2.23
CA PRO A 64 -7.20 -9.81 1.83
C PRO A 64 -7.04 -9.94 0.31
N PHE A 65 -8.13 -9.88 -0.48
CA PHE A 65 -8.07 -9.82 -1.95
C PHE A 65 -7.12 -8.74 -2.48
N TYR A 66 -6.93 -7.63 -1.75
CA TYR A 66 -6.08 -6.54 -2.20
C TYR A 66 -4.59 -6.72 -1.86
N LEU A 67 -4.20 -7.78 -1.14
CA LEU A 67 -2.82 -7.97 -0.67
C LEU A 67 -1.82 -7.89 -1.82
N ASP A 68 -1.97 -8.74 -2.84
CA ASP A 68 -1.06 -8.78 -3.98
C ASP A 68 -1.03 -7.45 -4.73
N SER A 69 -2.19 -6.81 -4.90
CA SER A 69 -2.29 -5.51 -5.56
C SER A 69 -1.55 -4.41 -4.80
N LEU A 70 -1.61 -4.42 -3.47
CA LEU A 70 -0.88 -3.49 -2.60
C LEU A 70 0.62 -3.78 -2.58
N VAL A 71 1.05 -5.05 -2.61
CA VAL A 71 2.48 -5.42 -2.77
C VAL A 71 3.03 -4.93 -4.10
N GLN A 72 2.27 -5.10 -5.19
CA GLN A 72 2.64 -4.57 -6.50
C GLN A 72 2.66 -3.04 -6.52
N GLU A 73 1.78 -2.38 -5.78
CA GLU A 73 1.83 -0.91 -5.63
C GLU A 73 3.07 -0.48 -4.84
N LEU A 74 3.47 -1.23 -3.80
CA LEU A 74 4.69 -0.94 -3.02
C LEU A 74 5.94 -1.02 -3.90
N LYS A 75 5.98 -2.00 -4.82
CA LYS A 75 7.01 -2.12 -5.87
C LYS A 75 7.01 -0.90 -6.79
N PHE A 76 5.83 -0.47 -7.22
CA PHE A 76 5.67 0.67 -8.12
C PHE A 76 6.09 2.01 -7.47
N THR A 77 5.80 2.20 -6.18
CA THR A 77 6.09 3.43 -5.44
C THR A 77 7.48 3.44 -4.79
N GLN A 78 8.39 2.52 -5.15
CA GLN A 78 9.67 2.35 -4.44
C GLN A 78 10.54 3.61 -4.37
N TYR A 79 10.40 4.53 -5.34
CA TYR A 79 11.15 5.80 -5.42
C TYR A 79 10.37 7.03 -4.92
N ASP A 80 9.11 6.87 -4.54
CA ASP A 80 8.26 7.95 -4.00
C ASP A 80 8.01 7.69 -2.52
N TYR A 81 8.79 8.36 -1.66
CA TYR A 81 8.73 8.17 -0.21
C TYR A 81 7.33 8.36 0.38
N VAL A 82 6.57 9.33 -0.13
CA VAL A 82 5.24 9.66 0.41
C VAL A 82 4.23 8.60 -0.01
N GLU A 83 4.19 8.24 -1.28
CA GLU A 83 3.27 7.19 -1.74
C GLU A 83 3.64 5.83 -1.15
N ARG A 84 4.93 5.54 -1.00
CA ARG A 84 5.42 4.31 -0.38
C ARG A 84 4.95 4.16 1.05
N ASP A 85 5.04 5.21 1.86
CA ASP A 85 4.60 5.17 3.27
C ASP A 85 3.08 4.98 3.37
N ILE A 86 2.31 5.52 2.42
CA ILE A 86 0.84 5.32 2.32
C ILE A 86 0.53 3.86 1.98
N VAL A 87 1.21 3.27 1.00
CA VAL A 87 1.02 1.86 0.62
C VAL A 87 1.44 0.93 1.77
N LEU A 88 2.54 1.24 2.46
CA LEU A 88 2.96 0.49 3.64
C LEU A 88 1.91 0.54 4.75
N ALA A 89 1.36 1.72 5.03
CA ALA A 89 0.27 1.86 6.00
C ALA A 89 -0.96 1.02 5.60
N ALA A 90 -1.28 0.97 4.30
CA ALA A 90 -2.36 0.13 3.79
C ALA A 90 -2.11 -1.37 3.99
N LEU A 91 -0.90 -1.84 3.70
CA LEU A 91 -0.48 -3.23 3.93
C LEU A 91 -0.53 -3.60 5.42
N ILE A 92 -0.10 -2.71 6.31
CA ILE A 92 -0.22 -2.96 7.75
C ILE A 92 -1.70 -3.04 8.16
N LYS A 93 -2.54 -2.13 7.66
CA LYS A 93 -3.97 -2.09 8.01
C LYS A 93 -4.75 -3.31 7.54
N ILE A 94 -4.34 -3.92 6.42
CA ILE A 94 -4.95 -5.13 5.89
C ILE A 94 -4.46 -6.42 6.58
N GLY A 95 -3.46 -6.31 7.46
CA GLY A 95 -2.88 -7.44 8.18
C GLY A 95 -1.83 -8.20 7.38
N ALA A 96 -1.20 -7.58 6.36
CA ALA A 96 -0.22 -8.22 5.50
C ALA A 96 0.97 -8.84 6.26
N PHE A 97 1.28 -8.26 7.41
CA PHE A 97 2.41 -8.70 8.22
C PHE A 97 2.00 -9.51 9.46
N ASP A 98 0.71 -9.71 9.73
CA ASP A 98 0.22 -10.34 10.97
C ASP A 98 0.82 -11.73 11.18
N ARG A 99 1.01 -12.48 10.09
CA ARG A 99 1.63 -13.81 10.10
C ARG A 99 3.07 -13.83 10.66
N PHE A 100 3.83 -12.74 10.52
CA PHE A 100 5.22 -12.65 11.03
C PHE A 100 5.28 -12.29 12.52
N PHE A 101 4.14 -11.91 13.12
CA PHE A 101 4.05 -11.53 14.52
C PHE A 101 3.34 -12.58 15.39
N GLY A 102 2.92 -13.71 14.81
CA GLY A 102 2.16 -14.75 15.49
C GLY A 102 0.86 -14.20 16.08
N HIS A 103 0.63 -14.39 17.39
CA HIS A 103 -0.55 -13.86 18.09
C HIS A 103 -0.44 -12.37 18.49
N ARG A 104 0.68 -11.70 18.20
CA ARG A 104 0.86 -10.29 18.52
C ARG A 104 0.25 -9.45 17.41
N ARG A 105 -0.88 -8.78 17.70
CA ARG A 105 -1.43 -7.78 16.78
C ARG A 105 -0.39 -6.66 16.54
N PRO A 106 -0.30 -6.10 15.32
CA PRO A 106 0.59 -4.99 15.03
C PRO A 106 0.22 -3.74 15.85
N GLY A 107 0.83 -3.60 17.02
CA GLY A 107 0.75 -2.40 17.85
C GLY A 107 1.61 -1.26 17.30
N ILE A 108 1.52 -0.09 17.94
CA ILE A 108 2.27 1.12 17.56
C ILE A 108 3.78 0.84 17.38
N ASN A 109 4.37 -0.02 18.22
CA ASN A 109 5.78 -0.38 18.12
C ASN A 109 6.11 -1.20 16.87
N ILE A 110 5.24 -2.14 16.49
CA ILE A 110 5.43 -2.96 15.28
C ILE A 110 5.31 -2.10 14.02
N GLN A 111 4.33 -1.20 13.99
CA GLN A 111 4.17 -0.24 12.89
C GLN A 111 5.43 0.60 12.72
N LYS A 112 5.92 1.20 13.83
CA LYS A 112 7.18 1.97 13.82
C LYS A 112 8.35 1.15 13.28
N LYS A 113 8.49 -0.11 13.69
CA LYS A 113 9.54 -1.01 13.20
C LYS A 113 9.45 -1.24 11.69
N LEU A 114 8.26 -1.51 11.16
CA LEU A 114 8.05 -1.67 9.71
C LEU A 114 8.40 -0.39 8.94
N PHE A 115 8.03 0.78 9.47
CA PHE A 115 8.43 2.07 8.88
C PHE A 115 9.95 2.29 8.93
N LEU A 116 10.62 1.90 10.02
CA LEU A 116 12.07 2.00 10.12
C LEU A 116 12.77 1.02 9.16
N ILE A 117 12.30 -0.21 9.03
CA ILE A 117 12.79 -1.17 8.02
C ILE A 117 12.64 -0.56 6.61
N ASN A 118 11.47 -0.02 6.29
CA ASN A 118 11.22 0.64 5.00
C ASN A 118 12.17 1.81 4.72
N LYS A 119 12.57 2.55 5.77
CA LYS A 119 13.46 3.71 5.66
C LYS A 119 14.93 3.32 5.58
N LEU A 120 15.38 2.39 6.43
CA LEU A 120 16.80 2.05 6.58
C LEU A 120 17.26 0.93 5.66
N LYS A 121 16.42 -0.09 5.46
CA LYS A 121 16.74 -1.26 4.62
C LYS A 121 16.07 -1.19 3.24
N GLY A 122 15.01 -0.38 3.14
CA GLY A 122 14.30 -0.09 1.89
C GLY A 122 13.06 -0.98 1.69
N PRO A 123 12.19 -0.62 0.73
CA PRO A 123 10.96 -1.35 0.46
C PRO A 123 11.20 -2.76 -0.07
N LYS A 124 12.34 -3.01 -0.75
CA LYS A 124 12.72 -4.32 -1.28
C LYS A 124 12.77 -5.39 -0.18
N THR A 125 13.27 -5.06 1.00
CA THR A 125 13.34 -5.98 2.13
C THR A 125 11.94 -6.37 2.62
N LEU A 126 11.02 -5.41 2.73
CA LEU A 126 9.63 -5.69 3.11
C LEU A 126 8.90 -6.52 2.06
N ILE A 127 9.16 -6.27 0.78
CA ILE A 127 8.63 -7.07 -0.32
C ILE A 127 9.14 -8.52 -0.22
N GLN A 128 10.44 -8.72 0.00
CA GLN A 128 11.03 -10.05 0.16
C GLN A 128 10.43 -10.83 1.33
N ILE A 129 10.18 -10.14 2.46
CA ILE A 129 9.47 -10.72 3.60
C ILE A 129 8.08 -11.18 3.17
N LEU A 130 7.32 -10.32 2.49
CA LEU A 130 5.95 -10.63 2.07
C LEU A 130 5.86 -11.75 1.03
N GLU A 131 6.83 -11.85 0.11
CA GLU A 131 6.80 -12.78 -1.02
C GLU A 131 7.50 -14.11 -0.78
N ASN A 132 8.66 -14.10 -0.12
CA ASN A 132 9.55 -15.26 -0.11
C ASN A 132 9.76 -15.86 1.29
N GLU A 133 9.39 -15.15 2.37
CA GLU A 133 9.58 -15.59 3.76
C GLU A 133 11.03 -15.97 4.12
N THR A 134 12.00 -15.56 3.29
CA THR A 134 13.40 -15.98 3.40
C THR A 134 14.18 -15.21 4.45
N ILE A 135 13.61 -14.14 4.99
CA ILE A 135 14.27 -13.23 5.93
C ILE A 135 13.65 -13.42 7.31
N ASP A 136 14.48 -13.72 8.31
CA ASP A 136 14.05 -13.73 9.70
C ASP A 136 13.62 -12.30 10.09
N PHE A 137 12.32 -12.15 10.28
CA PHE A 137 11.71 -10.88 10.62
C PHE A 137 12.19 -10.36 11.98
N GLU A 138 12.45 -11.25 12.95
CA GLU A 138 12.95 -10.84 14.27
C GLU A 138 14.39 -10.33 14.20
N GLU A 139 15.24 -11.00 13.42
CA GLU A 139 16.63 -10.57 13.20
C GLU A 139 16.66 -9.20 12.51
N LEU A 140 15.80 -9.00 11.51
CA LEU A 140 15.69 -7.73 10.80
C LEU A 140 15.28 -6.59 11.74
N VAL A 141 14.30 -6.82 12.60
CA VAL A 141 13.87 -5.86 13.62
C VAL A 141 15.01 -5.51 14.56
N LYS A 142 15.75 -6.51 15.08
CA LYS A 142 16.90 -6.28 15.96
C LYS A 142 17.99 -5.44 15.27
N SER A 143 18.26 -5.71 14.00
CA SER A 143 19.25 -4.94 13.23
C SER A 143 18.89 -3.45 13.15
N VAL A 144 17.61 -3.14 12.93
CA VAL A 144 17.11 -1.77 12.84
C VAL A 144 17.09 -1.06 14.20
N GLU A 145 16.82 -1.79 15.28
CA GLU A 145 16.90 -1.27 16.65
C GLU A 145 18.35 -0.92 17.02
N SER A 146 19.33 -1.74 16.63
CA SER A 146 20.75 -1.43 16.79
C SER A 146 21.14 -0.14 16.05
N ASP A 147 20.74 -0.02 14.78
CA ASP A 147 21.02 1.13 13.91
C ASP A 147 20.37 2.45 14.40
N THR A 148 19.35 2.36 15.26
CA THR A 148 18.60 3.53 15.77
C THR A 148 18.77 3.77 17.27
N SER A 149 19.60 2.96 17.94
CA SER A 149 19.86 3.05 19.39
C SER A 149 20.40 4.41 19.87
N HIS A 150 20.94 5.21 18.95
CA HIS A 150 21.51 6.53 19.22
C HIS A 150 20.48 7.66 19.03
N TRP A 151 19.31 7.38 18.46
CA TRP A 151 18.26 8.38 18.19
C TRP A 151 17.25 8.51 19.34
N THR A 152 17.33 7.63 20.32
CA THR A 152 16.44 7.56 21.49
C THR A 152 17.08 8.08 22.79
N LYS A 153 18.26 8.70 22.71
CA LYS A 153 18.89 9.47 23.80
C LYS A 153 18.57 10.94 23.65
#